data_AF-A0A0B7BI87-F1
#
_entry.id   AF-A0A0B7BI87-F1
#
_cell.length_a   1.000
_cell.length_b   1.000
_cell.length_c   1.000
_cell.angle_alpha   90.00
_cell.angle_beta   90.00
_cell.angle_gamma   90.00
#
_symmetry.space_group_name_H-M   'P 1'
#
loop_
_entity.id
_entity.type
_entity.pdbx_description
1 polymer ?
#
loop_
_entity_poly.entity_id
_entity_poly.type
_entity_poly.pdbx_seq_one_letter_code
_entity_poly.pdbx_strand_id
1 'polypeptide(L)'
;MIREAVKVAILAVVIYKVVEISLKHKTEVHYKKHYPGECRAIEGFNFGSEDFEVTKDGLAFITSGLWFSTMSAAFQEYIKTNSIKGNIYLYDFKQPELG
;
A
#
# COMPACT_ATOMS: atom_id res chain seq x y z
N MET A 1 -20.08 -2.63 44.26
CA MET A 1 -18.65 -2.29 44.05
C MET A 1 -18.02 -3.12 42.93
N ILE A 2 -18.05 -4.44 42.99
CA ILE A 2 -17.44 -5.31 41.96
C ILE A 2 -18.02 -5.05 40.55
N ARG A 3 -19.34 -4.93 40.41
CA ARG A 3 -19.99 -4.67 39.10
C ARG A 3 -19.51 -3.38 38.42
N GLU A 4 -19.32 -2.32 39.19
CA GLU A 4 -18.89 -1.04 38.64
C GLU A 4 -17.38 -1.07 38.30
N ALA A 5 -16.57 -1.76 39.11
CA ALA A 5 -15.16 -2.00 38.80
C ALA A 5 -14.98 -2.81 37.50
N VAL A 6 -15.84 -3.81 37.25
CA VAL A 6 -15.82 -4.59 36.00
C VAL A 6 -16.11 -3.72 34.78
N LYS A 7 -17.10 -2.82 34.85
CA LYS A 7 -17.40 -1.90 33.74
C LYS A 7 -16.21 -0.98 33.43
N VAL A 8 -15.57 -0.45 34.46
CA VAL A 8 -14.38 0.41 34.31
C VAL A 8 -13.23 -0.37 33.66
N ALA A 9 -13.00 -1.61 34.09
CA ALA A 9 -11.97 -2.47 33.50
C ALA A 9 -12.25 -2.77 32.01
N ILE A 10 -13.50 -3.10 31.65
CA ILE A 10 -13.90 -3.32 30.25
C ILE A 10 -13.67 -2.04 29.43
N LEU A 11 -14.11 -0.89 29.93
CA LEU A 11 -13.92 0.39 29.25
C LEU A 11 -12.43 0.71 29.03
N ALA A 12 -11.59 0.49 30.04
CA ALA A 12 -10.15 0.69 29.92
C ALA A 12 -9.52 -0.20 28.85
N VAL A 13 -9.91 -1.47 28.76
CA VAL A 13 -9.44 -2.40 27.72
C VAL A 13 -9.89 -1.95 26.33
N VAL A 14 -11.14 -1.52 26.18
CA VAL A 14 -11.66 -1.01 24.91
C VAL A 14 -10.88 0.23 24.46
N ILE A 15 -10.69 1.21 25.35
CA ILE A 15 -9.91 2.41 25.06
C ILE A 15 -8.47 2.05 24.66
N TYR A 16 -7.82 1.17 25.43
CA TYR A 16 -6.47 0.71 25.11
C TYR A 16 -6.40 0.11 23.70
N LYS A 17 -7.36 -0.75 23.34
CA LYS A 17 -7.40 -1.39 22.01
C LYS A 17 -7.65 -0.41 20.89
N VAL A 18 -8.54 0.57 21.09
CA VAL A 18 -8.77 1.63 20.11
C VAL A 18 -7.48 2.44 19.88
N VAL A 19 -6.83 2.88 20.96
CA VAL A 19 -5.56 3.63 20.86
C VAL A 19 -4.47 2.79 20.20
N GLU A 20 -4.32 1.52 20.58
CA GLU A 20 -3.35 0.60 19.99
C GLU A 20 -3.58 0.44 18.47
N ILE A 21 -4.82 0.27 18.03
CA ILE A 21 -5.18 0.13 16.61
C ILE A 21 -4.92 1.43 15.86
N SER A 22 -5.32 2.58 16.40
CA SER A 22 -5.09 3.89 15.79
C SER A 22 -3.60 4.16 15.56
N LEU A 23 -2.76 3.89 16.56
CA LEU A 23 -1.31 4.07 16.46
C LEU A 23 -0.67 3.07 15.47
N LYS A 24 -1.14 1.82 15.42
CA LYS A 24 -0.66 0.84 14.43
C LYS A 24 -0.97 1.24 12.99
N HIS A 25 -2.13 1.84 12.76
CA HIS A 25 -2.53 2.32 11.43
C HIS A 25 -1.99 3.72 11.12
N LYS A 26 -1.25 4.35 12.04
CA LYS A 26 -0.65 5.67 11.88
C LYS A 26 -1.64 6.74 11.40
N THR A 27 -2.85 6.71 11.96
CA THR A 27 -3.95 7.61 11.55
C THR A 27 -3.66 9.09 11.79
N GLU A 28 -2.66 9.39 12.61
CA GLU A 28 -2.16 10.72 12.95
C GLU A 28 -1.13 11.27 11.95
N VAL A 29 -0.68 10.48 10.97
CA VAL A 29 0.33 10.93 10.00
C VAL A 29 -0.29 11.92 9.02
N HIS A 30 0.18 13.16 9.08
CA HIS A 30 -0.13 14.21 8.12
C HIS A 30 0.96 14.30 7.05
N TYR A 31 0.58 14.13 5.79
CA TYR A 31 1.49 14.31 4.66
C TYR A 31 1.67 15.79 4.35
N LYS A 32 2.92 16.27 4.39
CA LYS A 32 3.28 17.58 3.83
C LYS A 32 3.57 17.40 2.35
N LYS A 33 2.98 18.26 1.51
CA LYS A 33 3.23 18.21 0.06
C LYS A 33 4.67 18.61 -0.21
N HIS A 34 5.45 17.69 -0.75
CA HIS A 34 6.76 17.95 -1.32
C HIS A 34 6.64 17.82 -2.84
N TYR A 35 7.21 18.78 -3.57
CA TYR A 35 7.24 18.78 -5.03
C TYR A 35 8.69 18.61 -5.47
N PRO A 36 9.11 17.41 -5.87
CA PRO A 36 10.50 17.12 -6.22
C PRO A 36 10.92 17.69 -7.59
N GLY A 37 10.01 18.33 -8.32
CA GLY A 37 10.22 18.81 -9.69
C GLY A 37 9.06 18.37 -10.58
N GLU A 38 9.29 18.34 -11.89
CA GLU A 38 8.33 17.78 -12.84
C GLU A 38 8.14 16.27 -12.58
N CYS A 39 6.90 15.82 -12.62
CA CYS A 39 6.53 14.43 -12.43
C CYS A 39 5.62 14.01 -13.59
N ARG A 40 5.83 12.81 -14.11
CA ARG A 40 4.99 12.20 -15.14
C ARG A 40 4.62 10.78 -14.73
N ALA A 41 3.39 10.39 -15.03
CA ALA A 41 2.96 9.01 -14.88
C ALA A 41 3.57 8.19 -16.03
N ILE A 42 4.05 6.99 -15.72
CA ILE A 42 4.54 6.04 -16.72
C ILE A 42 3.32 5.34 -17.32
N GLU A 43 3.23 5.30 -18.64
CA GLU A 43 2.07 4.71 -19.30
C GLU A 43 2.11 3.17 -19.25
N GLY A 44 0.94 2.52 -19.31
CA GLY A 44 0.83 1.06 -19.34
C GLY A 44 0.83 0.34 -17.98
N PHE A 45 1.04 1.06 -16.86
CA PHE A 45 0.97 0.51 -15.50
C PHE A 45 -0.43 0.68 -14.88
N ASN A 46 -1.30 -0.31 -15.07
CA ASN A 46 -2.70 -0.19 -14.62
C ASN A 46 -3.00 -0.84 -13.25
N PHE A 47 -2.17 -1.77 -12.79
CA PHE A 47 -2.49 -2.64 -11.64
C PHE A 47 -1.41 -2.63 -10.55
N GLY A 48 -1.01 -1.42 -10.14
CA GLY A 48 -0.04 -1.18 -9.07
C GLY A 48 1.41 -1.39 -9.49
N SER A 49 2.32 -0.85 -8.68
CA SER A 49 3.78 -0.93 -8.84
C SER A 49 4.42 -1.02 -7.45
N GLU A 50 4.12 -2.10 -6.72
CA GLU A 50 4.37 -2.18 -5.27
C GLU A 50 5.86 -2.18 -4.91
N ASP A 51 6.68 -2.82 -5.74
CA ASP A 51 8.13 -2.86 -5.54
C ASP A 51 8.88 -2.68 -6.87
N PHE A 52 10.06 -2.07 -6.78
CA PHE A 52 10.99 -1.93 -7.90
C PHE A 52 12.44 -1.89 -7.43
N GLU A 53 13.35 -2.39 -8.26
CA GLU A 53 14.79 -2.34 -8.01
C GLU A 53 15.51 -1.73 -9.21
N VAL A 54 16.45 -0.82 -8.95
CA VAL A 54 17.21 -0.11 -9.99
C VAL A 54 18.65 -0.62 -10.00
N THR A 55 19.09 -1.11 -11.15
CA THR A 55 20.48 -1.48 -11.38
C THR A 55 21.40 -0.27 -11.35
N LYS A 56 22.71 -0.49 -11.17
CA LYS A 56 23.72 0.60 -11.21
C LYS A 56 23.73 1.35 -12.54
N ASP A 57 23.29 0.70 -13.62
CA ASP A 57 23.24 1.27 -14.96
C ASP A 57 21.92 2.01 -15.25
N GLY A 58 21.02 2.14 -14.27
CA GLY A 58 19.76 2.89 -14.43
C GLY A 58 18.62 2.11 -15.05
N LEU A 59 18.74 0.79 -15.23
CA LEU A 59 17.60 -0.06 -15.59
C LEU A 59 16.82 -0.45 -14.34
N ALA A 60 15.51 -0.26 -14.35
CA ALA A 60 14.60 -0.60 -13.26
C ALA A 60 13.73 -1.81 -13.62
N PHE A 61 13.62 -2.75 -12.69
CA PHE A 61 12.63 -3.83 -12.72
C PHE A 61 11.48 -3.46 -11.81
N ILE A 62 10.26 -3.42 -12.33
CA ILE A 62 9.07 -2.99 -11.59
C ILE A 62 8.07 -4.14 -11.54
N THR A 63 7.64 -4.53 -10.34
CA THR A 63 6.65 -5.58 -10.14
C THR A 63 5.23 -5.00 -10.15
N SER A 64 4.28 -5.72 -10.73
CA SER A 64 2.87 -5.31 -10.82
C SER A 64 1.94 -6.51 -10.73
N GLY A 65 0.66 -6.27 -10.41
CA GLY A 65 -0.36 -7.31 -10.33
C GLY A 65 -0.23 -8.20 -9.11
N LEU A 66 0.18 -7.62 -7.98
CA LEU A 66 0.37 -8.31 -6.71
C LEU A 66 -0.91 -9.01 -6.24
N TRP A 67 -0.78 -10.28 -5.84
CA TRP A 67 -1.89 -11.10 -5.37
C TRP A 67 -1.48 -11.98 -4.19
N PHE A 68 -2.24 -11.93 -3.11
CA PHE A 68 -2.05 -12.77 -1.93
C PHE A 68 -3.36 -13.42 -1.49
N SER A 69 -3.26 -14.62 -0.91
CA SER A 69 -4.42 -15.37 -0.41
C SER A 69 -5.13 -14.70 0.78
N THR A 70 -4.45 -13.81 1.49
CA THR A 70 -4.97 -13.07 2.65
C THR A 70 -5.77 -11.81 2.26
N MET A 71 -5.83 -11.48 0.97
CA MET A 71 -6.63 -10.34 0.48
C MET A 71 -8.13 -10.61 0.64
N SER A 72 -8.90 -9.53 0.82
CA SER A 72 -10.35 -9.61 0.99
C SER A 72 -11.04 -10.27 -0.21
N ALA A 73 -12.20 -10.91 0.02
CA ALA A 73 -12.97 -11.56 -1.04
C ALA A 73 -13.31 -10.59 -2.19
N ALA A 74 -13.66 -9.34 -1.87
CA ALA A 74 -13.93 -8.30 -2.84
C ALA A 74 -12.71 -7.98 -3.73
N PHE A 75 -11.51 -7.95 -3.13
CA PHE A 75 -10.28 -7.72 -3.90
C PHE A 75 -9.94 -8.91 -4.79
N GLN A 76 -10.12 -10.14 -4.29
CA GLN A 76 -9.94 -11.34 -5.10
C GLN A 76 -10.90 -11.40 -6.30
N GLU A 77 -12.17 -11.02 -6.09
CA GLU A 77 -13.16 -10.90 -7.14
C GLU A 77 -12.78 -9.81 -8.16
N TYR A 78 -12.28 -8.67 -7.70
CA TYR A 78 -11.78 -7.60 -8.56
C TYR A 78 -10.62 -8.07 -9.46
N ILE A 79 -9.62 -8.76 -8.89
CA ILE A 79 -8.49 -9.33 -9.65
C ILE A 79 -8.99 -10.29 -10.74
N LYS A 80 -9.93 -11.19 -10.38
CA LYS A 80 -10.50 -12.17 -11.31
C LYS A 80 -11.30 -11.50 -12.42
N THR A 81 -12.16 -10.56 -12.09
CA THR A 81 -13.07 -9.89 -13.03
C THR A 81 -12.29 -9.08 -14.06
N ASN A 82 -11.20 -8.43 -13.63
CA ASN A 82 -10.36 -7.63 -14.50
C ASN A 82 -9.23 -8.44 -15.16
N SER A 83 -9.19 -9.76 -14.97
CA SER A 83 -8.16 -10.65 -15.52
C SER A 83 -6.72 -10.15 -15.25
N ILE A 84 -6.50 -9.59 -14.06
CA ILE A 84 -5.21 -9.00 -13.69
C ILE A 84 -4.18 -10.10 -13.55
N LYS A 85 -3.05 -9.94 -14.25
CA LYS A 85 -1.90 -10.85 -14.20
C LYS A 85 -0.69 -10.12 -13.66
N GLY A 86 0.09 -10.83 -12.86
CA GLY A 86 1.38 -10.33 -12.38
C GLY A 86 2.38 -10.20 -13.53
N ASN A 87 3.12 -9.10 -13.56
CA ASN A 87 4.14 -8.83 -14.58
C ASN A 87 5.37 -8.18 -13.93
N ILE A 88 6.52 -8.36 -14.57
CA ILE A 88 7.74 -7.59 -14.31
C ILE A 88 7.98 -6.69 -15.52
N TYR A 89 7.94 -5.39 -15.30
CA TYR A 89 8.20 -4.38 -16.31
C TYR A 89 9.65 -3.90 -16.24
N LEU A 90 10.14 -3.43 -17.37
CA LEU A 90 11.45 -2.79 -17.49
C LEU A 90 11.27 -1.32 -17.79
N TYR A 91 12.01 -0.48 -17.08
CA TYR A 91 12.07 0.95 -17.32
C TYR A 91 13.52 1.42 -17.33
N ASP A 92 13.93 2.15 -18.37
CA ASP A 92 15.29 2.66 -18.51
C ASP A 92 15.35 4.14 -18.12
N PHE A 93 15.97 4.45 -16.99
CA PHE A 93 16.15 5.84 -16.55
C PHE A 93 17.07 6.66 -17.46
N LYS A 94 17.83 6.02 -18.36
CA LYS A 94 18.63 6.72 -19.37
C LYS A 94 17.82 7.16 -20.59
N GLN A 95 16.65 6.56 -20.80
CA GLN A 95 15.75 6.86 -21.92
C GLN A 95 14.31 7.05 -21.40
N PRO A 96 14.08 8.04 -20.52
CA PRO A 96 12.78 8.21 -19.88
C PRO A 96 11.66 8.37 -20.92
N GLU A 97 11.85 9.10 -22.01
CA GLU A 97 10.85 9.35 -23.05
C GLU A 97 10.22 8.09 -23.69
N LEU A 98 10.83 6.91 -23.53
CA LEU A 98 10.31 5.64 -24.04
C LEU A 98 9.34 4.93 -23.08
N GLY A 99 9.21 5.41 -21.85
CA GLY A 99 8.26 4.93 -20.85
C GLY A 99 7.22 5.97 -20.45
#